data_AF-A0A1H8H307-F1
#
_entry.id   AF-A0A1H8H307-F1
#
_cell.length_a   1.000
_cell.length_b   1.000
_cell.length_c   1.000
_cell.angle_alpha   90.00
_cell.angle_beta   90.00
_cell.angle_gamma   90.00
#
_symmetry.space_group_name_H-M   'P 1'
#
loop_
_entity.id
_entity.type
_entity.pdbx_description
1 polymer ?
#
loop_
_entity_poly.entity_id
_entity_poly.type
_entity_poly.pdbx_seq_one_letter_code
_entity_poly.pdbx_strand_id
1 'polypeptide(L)'
;MLNKVVIFGVGLIGGSFARSLKKAGAVGSVVGMGRSAASLARARELGVIDVIGESGDEGMAEALQGADLVLLAAPVAQTEAILSAIAPHLQPGTVVTDAGSTKSDVVAAARRALAGKVAQFVPGHPIAGRETNGPEAAIDDLYVGKKVVLTALDENAAEDVERVAAAWRACDAVIHRLSPEEHDKVFAAVSHLPHLLAYALVDDIANKPHADLLFQYAASGFRDFTRIAGSSPEMWRDISLANQSALLTELDAYLAQLTGLRARLAAGDGAALENVYGNAQRARHQWITAIEAAEAPPSKDKAE
;
A
#
# COMPACT_ATOMS: atom_id res chain seq x y z
N MET A 1 22.65 -8.99 -0.71
CA MET A 1 21.79 -10.18 -0.83
C MET A 1 21.29 -10.53 0.56
N LEU A 2 19.99 -10.76 0.72
CA LEU A 2 19.38 -11.24 1.97
C LEU A 2 19.47 -12.77 1.98
N ASN A 3 19.89 -13.37 3.09
CA ASN A 3 19.90 -14.82 3.23
C ASN A 3 18.47 -15.34 3.45
N LYS A 4 17.72 -14.72 4.37
CA LYS A 4 16.37 -15.15 4.75
C LYS A 4 15.42 -13.97 4.94
N VAL A 5 14.27 -14.04 4.25
CA VAL A 5 13.16 -13.09 4.40
C VAL A 5 11.93 -13.81 4.94
N VAL A 6 11.28 -13.24 5.95
CA VAL A 6 10.00 -13.72 6.48
C VAL A 6 8.88 -12.77 6.07
N ILE A 7 7.80 -13.29 5.51
CA ILE A 7 6.70 -12.47 4.98
C ILE A 7 5.40 -12.86 5.65
N PHE A 8 4.79 -11.92 6.38
CA PHE A 8 3.45 -12.04 6.92
C PHE A 8 2.44 -11.54 5.89
N GLY A 9 1.68 -12.46 5.29
CA GLY A 9 0.73 -12.14 4.22
C GLY A 9 1.32 -12.34 2.82
N VAL A 10 1.17 -13.55 2.29
CA VAL A 10 1.67 -13.96 0.95
C VAL A 10 0.65 -13.75 -0.18
N GLY A 11 -0.11 -12.65 -0.09
CA GLY A 11 -1.06 -12.24 -1.14
C GLY A 11 -0.38 -11.49 -2.28
N LEU A 12 -1.12 -10.58 -2.95
CA LEU A 12 -0.59 -9.73 -4.02
C LEU A 12 0.70 -9.01 -3.59
N ILE A 13 0.69 -8.29 -2.46
CA ILE A 13 1.82 -7.46 -2.04
C ILE A 13 3.00 -8.33 -1.58
N GLY A 14 2.86 -9.07 -0.47
CA GLY A 14 3.98 -9.87 0.05
C GLY A 14 4.47 -10.94 -0.93
N GLY A 15 3.58 -11.55 -1.71
CA GLY A 15 3.95 -12.53 -2.72
C GLY A 15 4.69 -11.91 -3.91
N SER A 16 4.27 -10.73 -4.39
CA SER A 16 5.00 -10.02 -5.45
C SER A 16 6.38 -9.58 -4.99
N PHE A 17 6.52 -9.21 -3.71
CA PHE A 17 7.82 -8.87 -3.13
C PHE A 17 8.75 -10.08 -3.11
N ALA A 18 8.25 -11.24 -2.67
CA ALA A 18 8.99 -12.50 -2.71
C ALA A 18 9.44 -12.86 -4.13
N ARG A 19 8.52 -12.81 -5.12
CA ARG A 19 8.82 -13.10 -6.52
C ARG A 19 9.87 -12.16 -7.09
N SER A 20 9.74 -10.87 -6.83
CA SER A 20 10.66 -9.84 -7.32
C SER A 20 12.07 -10.05 -6.75
N LEU A 21 12.20 -10.28 -5.44
CA LEU A 21 13.49 -10.59 -4.81
C LEU A 21 14.13 -11.86 -5.36
N LYS A 22 13.34 -12.92 -5.58
CA LYS A 22 13.84 -14.18 -6.16
C LYS A 22 14.32 -13.98 -7.60
N LYS A 23 13.55 -13.27 -8.42
CA LYS A 23 13.91 -12.92 -9.80
C LYS A 23 15.21 -12.12 -9.87
N ALA A 24 15.43 -11.21 -8.93
CA ALA A 24 16.65 -10.43 -8.82
C ALA A 24 17.85 -11.20 -8.23
N GLY A 25 17.67 -12.45 -7.78
CA GLY A 25 18.70 -13.19 -7.03
C GLY A 25 19.07 -12.52 -5.70
N ALA A 26 18.18 -11.70 -5.15
CA ALA A 26 18.44 -10.85 -3.99
C ALA A 26 18.10 -11.53 -2.66
N VAL A 27 17.50 -12.73 -2.68
CA VAL A 27 17.13 -13.52 -1.50
C VAL A 27 17.53 -14.99 -1.65
N GLY A 28 18.04 -15.59 -0.56
CA GLY A 28 18.35 -17.03 -0.49
C GLY A 28 17.14 -17.90 -0.19
N SER A 29 16.31 -17.51 0.79
CA SER A 29 15.11 -18.25 1.21
C SER A 29 14.00 -17.32 1.69
N VAL A 30 12.75 -17.65 1.35
CA VAL A 30 11.55 -16.93 1.77
C VAL A 30 10.66 -17.84 2.62
N VAL A 31 10.37 -17.40 3.85
CA VAL A 31 9.39 -18.03 4.75
C VAL A 31 8.08 -17.26 4.69
N GLY A 32 6.99 -17.95 4.38
CA GLY A 32 5.64 -17.38 4.41
C GLY A 32 4.93 -17.64 5.73
N MET A 33 4.36 -16.59 6.32
CA MET A 33 3.53 -16.61 7.50
C MET A 33 2.12 -16.11 7.16
N GLY A 34 1.09 -16.73 7.74
CA GLY A 34 -0.29 -16.32 7.48
C GLY A 34 -1.32 -17.21 8.15
N ARG A 35 -2.58 -16.75 8.14
CA ARG A 35 -3.71 -17.44 8.81
C ARG A 35 -4.29 -18.61 8.00
N SER A 36 -4.16 -18.56 6.67
CA SER A 36 -4.75 -19.56 5.77
C SER A 36 -3.70 -20.59 5.36
N ALA A 37 -3.79 -21.79 5.92
CA ALA A 37 -2.94 -22.91 5.54
C ALA A 37 -3.06 -23.23 4.04
N ALA A 38 -4.27 -23.14 3.48
CA ALA A 38 -4.50 -23.35 2.05
C ALA A 38 -3.76 -22.32 1.18
N SER A 39 -3.79 -21.03 1.56
CA SER A 39 -3.09 -19.98 0.82
C SER A 39 -1.58 -20.11 0.92
N LEU A 40 -1.05 -20.53 2.07
CA LEU A 40 0.39 -20.78 2.25
C LEU A 40 0.87 -22.01 1.46
N ALA A 41 0.10 -23.11 1.49
CA ALA A 41 0.36 -24.29 0.67
C ALA A 41 0.41 -23.93 -0.81
N ARG A 42 -0.56 -23.14 -1.27
CA ARG A 42 -0.62 -22.67 -2.64
C ARG A 42 0.53 -21.73 -3.01
N ALA A 43 0.90 -20.81 -2.12
CA ALA A 43 2.05 -19.94 -2.32
C ALA A 43 3.36 -20.73 -2.48
N ARG A 44 3.53 -21.82 -1.71
CA ARG A 44 4.68 -22.72 -1.81
C ARG A 44 4.67 -23.50 -3.13
N GLU A 45 3.52 -24.07 -3.51
CA GLU A 45 3.36 -24.78 -4.80
C GLU A 45 3.71 -23.89 -6.00
N LEU A 46 3.30 -22.62 -5.94
CA LEU A 46 3.59 -21.61 -6.96
C LEU A 46 5.03 -21.05 -6.91
N GLY A 47 5.86 -21.53 -5.98
CA GLY A 47 7.24 -21.09 -5.78
C GLY A 47 7.39 -19.67 -5.20
N VAL A 48 6.30 -19.05 -4.73
CA VAL A 48 6.32 -17.70 -4.13
C VAL A 48 7.15 -17.72 -2.85
N ILE A 49 6.96 -18.76 -2.02
CA ILE A 49 7.72 -19.01 -0.79
C ILE A 49 8.41 -20.37 -0.85
N ASP A 50 9.49 -20.54 -0.10
CA ASP A 50 10.25 -21.78 -0.03
C ASP A 50 9.80 -22.64 1.15
N VAL A 51 9.50 -21.98 2.28
CA VAL A 51 9.10 -22.60 3.54
C VAL A 51 7.79 -21.98 4.02
N ILE A 52 6.89 -22.83 4.53
CA ILE A 52 5.70 -22.39 5.25
C ILE A 52 6.09 -22.35 6.72
N GLY A 53 5.99 -21.19 7.35
CA GLY A 53 6.21 -21.08 8.79
C GLY A 53 4.95 -21.46 9.57
N GLU A 54 5.16 -21.98 10.78
CA GLU A 54 4.09 -22.43 11.66
C GLU A 54 3.65 -21.33 12.61
N SER A 55 2.38 -21.39 13.04
CA SER A 55 1.85 -20.50 14.07
C SER A 55 2.25 -21.00 15.47
N GLY A 56 2.19 -20.10 16.46
CA GLY A 56 2.58 -20.41 17.83
C GLY A 56 4.03 -19.99 18.12
N ASP A 57 4.41 -20.05 19.40
CA ASP A 57 5.68 -19.50 19.90
C ASP A 57 6.91 -20.20 19.28
N GLU A 58 6.92 -21.54 19.26
CA GLU A 58 8.01 -22.33 18.68
C GLU A 58 8.13 -22.11 17.15
N GLY A 59 7.00 -22.15 16.44
CA GLY A 59 6.97 -21.89 15.00
C GLY A 59 7.42 -20.48 14.64
N MET A 60 7.09 -19.49 15.47
CA MET A 60 7.54 -18.10 15.32
C MET A 60 9.05 -17.97 15.54
N ALA A 61 9.57 -18.65 16.57
CA ALA A 61 11.01 -18.69 16.85
C ALA A 61 11.80 -19.31 15.68
N GLU A 62 11.33 -20.44 15.14
CA GLU A 62 11.95 -21.11 13.98
C GLU A 62 11.88 -20.24 12.72
N ALA A 63 10.71 -19.66 12.44
CA ALA A 63 10.52 -18.79 11.29
C ALA A 63 11.47 -17.59 11.32
N LEU A 64 11.70 -16.97 12.49
CA LEU A 64 12.53 -15.78 12.64
C LEU A 64 14.02 -16.07 12.88
N GLN A 65 14.40 -17.31 13.17
CA GLN A 65 15.80 -17.66 13.36
C GLN A 65 16.63 -17.32 12.12
N GLY A 66 17.62 -16.43 12.27
CA GLY A 66 18.49 -15.98 11.19
C GLY A 66 17.79 -15.14 10.11
N ALA A 67 16.62 -14.55 10.39
CA ALA A 67 15.95 -13.66 9.46
C ALA A 67 16.68 -12.31 9.35
N ASP A 68 17.02 -11.91 8.13
CA ASP A 68 17.60 -10.58 7.85
C ASP A 68 16.51 -9.51 7.78
N LEU A 69 15.37 -9.87 7.18
CA LEU A 69 14.24 -8.98 6.94
C LEU A 69 12.90 -9.68 7.20
N VAL A 70 12.00 -8.97 7.89
CA VAL A 70 10.61 -9.36 8.08
C VAL A 70 9.72 -8.32 7.39
N LEU A 71 8.87 -8.75 6.45
CA LEU A 71 7.88 -7.89 5.78
C LEU A 71 6.48 -8.18 6.32
N LEU A 72 5.81 -7.16 6.82
CA LEU A 72 4.38 -7.20 7.15
C LEU A 72 3.54 -6.72 5.96
N ALA A 73 2.98 -7.67 5.22
CA ALA A 73 2.06 -7.44 4.10
C ALA A 73 0.64 -7.93 4.40
N ALA A 74 0.27 -7.93 5.68
CA ALA A 74 -1.09 -8.16 6.18
C ALA A 74 -1.85 -6.82 6.26
N PRO A 75 -3.20 -6.84 6.38
CA PRO A 75 -3.99 -5.64 6.67
C PRO A 75 -3.43 -4.86 7.87
N VAL A 76 -3.42 -3.52 7.77
CA VAL A 76 -2.80 -2.63 8.77
C VAL A 76 -3.33 -2.87 10.19
N ALA A 77 -4.60 -3.24 10.34
CA ALA A 77 -5.21 -3.59 11.62
C ALA A 77 -4.56 -4.81 12.32
N GLN A 78 -3.81 -5.65 11.61
CA GLN A 78 -3.12 -6.81 12.19
C GLN A 78 -1.68 -6.49 12.63
N THR A 79 -1.18 -5.29 12.33
CA THR A 79 0.22 -4.91 12.58
C THR A 79 0.62 -5.11 14.03
N GLU A 80 -0.14 -4.58 14.99
CA GLU A 80 0.18 -4.66 16.42
C GLU A 80 0.23 -6.10 16.92
N ALA A 81 -0.75 -6.92 16.53
CA ALA A 81 -0.81 -8.32 16.91
C ALA A 81 0.39 -9.11 16.37
N ILE A 82 0.76 -8.88 15.09
CA ILE A 82 1.91 -9.55 14.48
C ILE A 82 3.21 -9.07 15.16
N LEU A 83 3.39 -7.76 15.32
CA LEU A 83 4.58 -7.20 15.97
C LEU A 83 4.73 -7.73 17.40
N SER A 84 3.64 -7.85 18.16
CA SER A 84 3.65 -8.38 19.52
C SER A 84 4.05 -9.85 19.55
N ALA A 85 3.59 -10.64 18.57
CA ALA A 85 3.92 -12.05 18.46
C ALA A 85 5.38 -12.29 18.05
N ILE A 86 5.97 -11.43 17.21
CA ILE A 86 7.37 -11.60 16.77
C ILE A 86 8.38 -11.01 17.75
N ALA A 87 7.99 -10.00 18.56
CA ALA A 87 8.91 -9.24 19.41
C ALA A 87 9.82 -10.11 20.31
N PRO A 88 9.34 -11.20 20.95
CA PRO A 88 10.19 -12.07 21.77
C PRO A 88 11.29 -12.78 20.99
N HIS A 89 11.05 -13.02 19.70
CA HIS A 89 11.90 -13.86 18.84
C HIS A 89 12.84 -13.06 17.92
N LEU A 90 12.66 -11.73 17.82
CA LEU A 90 13.53 -10.87 17.02
C LEU A 90 14.98 -10.88 17.54
N GLN A 91 15.91 -11.22 16.66
CA GLN A 91 17.35 -11.15 16.89
C GLN A 91 17.87 -9.71 16.66
N PRO A 92 19.00 -9.30 17.27
CA PRO A 92 19.50 -7.92 17.15
C PRO A 92 19.75 -7.41 15.72
N GLY A 93 20.00 -8.29 14.75
CA GLY A 93 20.24 -7.92 13.34
C GLY A 93 19.02 -7.99 12.43
N THR A 94 17.86 -8.42 12.93
CA THR A 94 16.65 -8.56 12.11
C THR A 94 15.99 -7.20 11.90
N VAL A 95 15.75 -6.80 10.65
CA VAL A 95 14.96 -5.60 10.35
C VAL A 95 13.52 -5.99 10.05
N VAL A 96 12.57 -5.26 10.61
CA VAL A 96 11.14 -5.41 10.35
C VAL A 96 10.66 -4.21 9.54
N THR A 97 9.88 -4.46 8.49
CA THR A 97 9.24 -3.42 7.68
C THR A 97 7.80 -3.83 7.38
N ASP A 98 7.00 -2.92 6.87
CA ASP A 98 5.64 -3.17 6.45
C ASP A 98 5.38 -2.68 5.02
N ALA A 99 4.19 -2.98 4.51
CA ALA A 99 3.68 -2.49 3.25
C ALA A 99 2.27 -1.89 3.38
N GLY A 100 1.89 -1.45 4.58
CA GLY A 100 0.58 -0.90 4.88
C GLY A 100 0.30 0.44 4.21
N SER A 101 -0.96 0.74 3.95
CA SER A 101 -1.36 1.98 3.26
C SER A 101 -1.46 3.22 4.17
N THR A 102 -1.27 3.05 5.48
CA THR A 102 -1.23 4.10 6.51
C THR A 102 0.03 3.91 7.36
N LYS A 103 0.60 4.98 7.91
CA LYS A 103 1.90 4.92 8.59
C LYS A 103 1.89 5.38 10.03
N SER A 104 1.10 6.39 10.40
CA SER A 104 1.08 6.89 11.79
C SER A 104 0.54 5.85 12.77
N ASP A 105 -0.52 5.13 12.39
CA ASP A 105 -1.12 4.06 13.20
C ASP A 105 -0.17 2.85 13.35
N VAL A 106 0.49 2.47 12.26
CA VAL A 106 1.48 1.39 12.21
C VAL A 106 2.70 1.71 13.09
N VAL A 107 3.18 2.96 13.05
CA VAL A 107 4.26 3.42 13.93
C VAL A 107 3.81 3.39 15.40
N ALA A 108 2.60 3.84 15.71
CA ALA A 108 2.06 3.78 17.07
C ALA A 108 1.93 2.33 17.56
N ALA A 109 1.48 1.41 16.70
CA ALA A 109 1.43 -0.02 16.98
C ALA A 109 2.84 -0.60 17.24
N ALA A 110 3.83 -0.24 16.42
CA ALA A 110 5.20 -0.70 16.60
C ALA A 110 5.81 -0.20 17.92
N ARG A 111 5.57 1.05 18.31
CA ARG A 111 6.03 1.60 19.60
C ARG A 111 5.46 0.83 20.78
N ARG A 112 4.18 0.42 20.72
CA ARG A 112 3.54 -0.39 21.77
C ARG A 112 4.07 -1.83 21.79
N ALA A 113 4.14 -2.47 20.62
CA ALA A 113 4.42 -3.89 20.51
C ALA A 113 5.91 -4.26 20.64
N LEU A 114 6.81 -3.44 20.08
CA LEU A 114 8.25 -3.73 20.07
C LEU A 114 8.99 -3.15 21.27
N ALA A 115 8.39 -2.21 22.00
CA ALA A 115 8.99 -1.54 23.16
C ALA A 115 10.46 -1.13 22.89
N GLY A 116 11.42 -1.71 23.60
CA GLY A 116 12.86 -1.41 23.44
C GLY A 116 13.49 -1.82 22.10
N LYS A 117 12.74 -2.51 21.22
CA LYS A 117 13.19 -2.95 19.89
C LYS A 117 12.62 -2.11 18.74
N VAL A 118 11.98 -0.97 19.01
CA VAL A 118 11.35 -0.13 17.96
C VAL A 118 12.34 0.31 16.87
N ALA A 119 13.63 0.45 17.19
CA ALA A 119 14.69 0.76 16.23
C ALA A 119 14.82 -0.27 15.09
N GLN A 120 14.36 -1.50 15.31
CA GLN A 120 14.35 -2.57 14.30
C GLN A 120 13.19 -2.42 13.29
N PHE A 121 12.24 -1.50 13.50
CA PHE A 121 11.09 -1.31 12.63
C PHE A 121 11.26 -0.10 11.72
N VAL A 122 11.36 -0.33 10.42
CA VAL A 122 11.46 0.69 9.36
C VAL A 122 10.17 0.64 8.54
N PRO A 123 9.21 1.55 8.73
CA PRO A 123 7.92 1.47 8.05
C PRO A 123 8.03 1.80 6.55
N GLY A 124 7.19 1.15 5.75
CA GLY A 124 7.19 1.25 4.30
C GLY A 124 5.79 1.20 3.68
N HIS A 125 5.65 1.77 2.49
CA HIS A 125 4.44 1.68 1.68
C HIS A 125 4.79 1.62 0.19
N PRO A 126 4.66 0.46 -0.47
CA PRO A 126 4.74 0.38 -1.92
C PRO A 126 3.47 0.96 -2.56
N ILE A 127 3.63 1.96 -3.43
CA ILE A 127 2.53 2.61 -4.15
C ILE A 127 2.25 1.81 -5.43
N ALA A 128 1.86 0.56 -5.21
CA ALA A 128 1.55 -0.41 -6.25
C ALA A 128 0.46 -1.35 -5.75
N GLY A 129 -0.49 -1.69 -6.63
CA GLY A 129 -1.59 -2.57 -6.28
C GLY A 129 -2.46 -2.90 -7.48
N ARG A 130 -3.29 -3.93 -7.30
CA ARG A 130 -4.34 -4.38 -8.22
C ARG A 130 -5.53 -4.83 -7.38
N GLU A 131 -6.71 -4.88 -7.98
CA GLU A 131 -7.95 -5.32 -7.33
C GLU A 131 -8.00 -6.83 -7.04
N THR A 132 -7.05 -7.61 -7.59
CA THR A 132 -6.94 -9.07 -7.39
C THR A 132 -6.20 -9.43 -6.10
N ASN A 133 -6.66 -10.48 -5.42
CA ASN A 133 -6.11 -10.93 -4.13
C ASN A 133 -5.63 -12.38 -4.20
N GLY A 134 -4.91 -12.81 -3.15
CA GLY A 134 -4.40 -14.19 -3.01
C GLY A 134 -3.00 -14.41 -3.60
N PRO A 135 -2.40 -15.59 -3.36
CA PRO A 135 -1.06 -15.92 -3.83
C PRO A 135 -0.96 -16.03 -5.36
N GLU A 136 -2.05 -16.33 -6.05
CA GLU A 136 -2.14 -16.33 -7.51
C GLU A 136 -1.97 -14.94 -8.13
N ALA A 137 -2.31 -13.89 -7.38
CA ALA A 137 -2.18 -12.51 -7.83
C ALA A 137 -0.72 -12.00 -7.77
N ALA A 138 0.19 -12.74 -7.14
CA ALA A 138 1.58 -12.36 -7.01
C ALA A 138 2.31 -12.37 -8.38
N ILE A 139 2.90 -11.23 -8.74
CA ILE A 139 3.63 -11.02 -10.01
C ILE A 139 5.02 -10.44 -9.72
N ASP A 140 5.97 -10.64 -10.62
CA ASP A 140 7.38 -10.29 -10.41
C ASP A 140 7.79 -8.90 -10.92
N ASP A 141 6.83 -8.13 -11.43
CA ASP A 141 7.02 -6.80 -12.00
C ASP A 141 6.13 -5.74 -11.35
N LEU A 142 5.43 -6.08 -10.25
CA LEU A 142 4.46 -5.19 -9.59
C LEU A 142 5.08 -3.83 -9.20
N TYR A 143 6.35 -3.84 -8.82
CA TYR A 143 7.04 -2.67 -8.28
C TYR A 143 7.96 -1.96 -9.27
N VAL A 144 8.07 -2.46 -10.50
CA VAL A 144 8.97 -1.88 -11.53
C VAL A 144 8.57 -0.43 -11.81
N GLY A 145 9.49 0.50 -11.52
CA GLY A 145 9.28 1.93 -11.67
C GLY A 145 8.24 2.52 -10.71
N LYS A 146 7.71 1.73 -9.75
CA LYS A 146 6.72 2.20 -8.78
C LYS A 146 7.40 2.81 -7.57
N LYS A 147 6.75 3.81 -7.00
CA LYS A 147 7.24 4.49 -5.79
C LYS A 147 7.07 3.57 -4.59
N VAL A 148 8.06 3.54 -3.71
CA VAL A 148 7.95 3.01 -2.35
C VAL A 148 8.32 4.15 -1.40
N VAL A 149 7.41 4.48 -0.49
CA VAL A 149 7.67 5.50 0.53
C VAL A 149 8.18 4.81 1.79
N LEU A 150 9.36 5.20 2.26
CA LEU A 150 9.88 4.82 3.57
C LEU A 150 9.67 5.97 4.55
N THR A 151 9.11 5.66 5.72
CA THR A 151 8.88 6.65 6.78
C THR A 151 9.73 6.31 8.00
N ALA A 152 11.05 6.37 7.80
CA ALA A 152 12.03 6.03 8.83
C ALA A 152 11.80 6.84 10.11
N LEU A 153 12.00 6.18 11.24
CA LEU A 153 11.92 6.74 12.58
C LEU A 153 13.29 7.31 12.98
N ASP A 154 13.29 8.26 13.92
CA ASP A 154 14.52 8.81 14.49
C ASP A 154 15.39 7.73 15.17
N GLU A 155 14.76 6.66 15.66
CA GLU A 155 15.45 5.52 16.27
C GLU A 155 16.11 4.57 15.27
N ASN A 156 15.78 4.65 13.97
CA ASN A 156 16.31 3.72 13.00
C ASN A 156 17.77 4.04 12.66
N ALA A 157 18.63 3.03 12.70
CA ALA A 157 19.98 3.15 12.17
C ALA A 157 19.93 3.33 10.64
N ALA A 158 20.82 4.17 10.10
CA ALA A 158 20.87 4.44 8.66
C ALA A 158 21.08 3.16 7.82
N GLU A 159 21.81 2.19 8.36
CA GLU A 159 22.04 0.89 7.72
C GLU A 159 20.76 0.04 7.60
N ASP A 160 19.87 0.09 8.58
CA ASP A 160 18.61 -0.67 8.56
C ASP A 160 17.62 -0.05 7.58
N VAL A 161 17.58 1.28 7.53
CA VAL A 161 16.78 2.01 6.53
C VAL A 161 17.28 1.71 5.12
N GLU A 162 18.60 1.68 4.92
CA GLU A 162 19.18 1.33 3.63
C GLU A 162 18.99 -0.16 3.28
N ARG A 163 18.97 -1.08 4.26
CA ARG A 163 18.64 -2.49 4.03
C ARG A 163 17.23 -2.64 3.45
N VAL A 164 16.24 -1.93 4.01
CA VAL A 164 14.86 -1.91 3.48
C VAL A 164 14.81 -1.25 2.10
N ALA A 165 15.47 -0.10 1.93
CA ALA A 165 15.53 0.59 0.64
C ALA A 165 16.15 -0.30 -0.46
N ALA A 166 17.24 -0.99 -0.16
CA ALA A 166 17.93 -1.89 -1.08
C ALA A 166 17.05 -3.10 -1.45
N ALA A 167 16.27 -3.64 -0.50
CA ALA A 167 15.32 -4.71 -0.79
C ALA A 167 14.23 -4.26 -1.78
N TRP A 168 13.67 -3.06 -1.60
CA TRP A 168 12.71 -2.49 -2.55
C TRP A 168 13.33 -2.10 -3.90
N ARG A 169 14.57 -1.58 -3.93
CA ARG A 169 15.29 -1.30 -5.18
C ARG A 169 15.63 -2.58 -5.96
N ALA A 170 15.89 -3.70 -5.27
CA ALA A 170 16.05 -5.00 -5.92
C ALA A 170 14.76 -5.48 -6.61
N CYS A 171 13.61 -4.91 -6.25
CA CYS A 171 12.33 -5.10 -6.94
C CYS A 171 12.06 -4.02 -8.01
N ASP A 172 13.09 -3.27 -8.43
CA ASP A 172 13.01 -2.14 -9.37
C ASP A 172 12.11 -0.97 -8.91
N ALA A 173 11.89 -0.82 -7.60
CA ALA A 173 11.13 0.28 -7.04
C ALA A 173 11.95 1.56 -6.89
N VAL A 174 11.26 2.71 -6.93
CA VAL A 174 11.83 4.05 -6.72
C VAL A 174 11.56 4.48 -5.27
N ILE A 175 12.62 4.71 -4.50
CA ILE A 175 12.52 5.02 -3.06
C ILE A 175 12.25 6.51 -2.85
N HIS A 176 11.19 6.81 -2.11
CA HIS A 176 10.84 8.12 -1.59
C HIS A 176 10.83 8.08 -0.06
N ARG A 177 10.93 9.26 0.56
CA ARG A 177 10.93 9.41 2.02
C ARG A 177 9.96 10.52 2.42
N LEU A 178 9.16 10.26 3.44
CA LEU A 178 8.24 11.20 4.07
C LEU A 178 8.23 10.94 5.58
N SER A 179 7.80 11.91 6.39
CA SER A 179 7.38 11.58 7.76
C SER A 179 6.11 10.70 7.72
N PRO A 180 5.82 9.91 8.77
CA PRO A 180 4.57 9.16 8.87
C PRO A 180 3.32 10.05 8.71
N GLU A 181 3.33 11.24 9.30
CA GLU A 181 2.23 12.20 9.25
C GLU A 181 2.08 12.86 7.88
N GLU A 182 3.21 13.20 7.22
CA GLU A 182 3.20 13.72 5.85
C GLU A 182 2.66 12.67 4.87
N HIS A 183 3.11 11.42 5.01
CA HIS A 183 2.58 10.30 4.25
C HIS A 183 1.06 10.21 4.38
N ASP A 184 0.55 10.16 5.61
CA ASP A 184 -0.87 9.97 5.82
C ASP A 184 -1.72 11.13 5.30
N LYS A 185 -1.24 12.37 5.40
CA LYS A 185 -1.89 13.53 4.77
C LYS A 185 -1.92 13.43 3.25
N VAL A 186 -0.78 13.10 2.62
CA VAL A 186 -0.69 12.96 1.17
C VAL A 186 -1.65 11.87 0.68
N PHE A 187 -1.61 10.67 1.27
CA PHE A 187 -2.43 9.55 0.83
C PHE A 187 -3.90 9.68 1.23
N ALA A 188 -4.24 10.44 2.26
CA ALA A 188 -5.63 10.84 2.51
C ALA A 188 -6.23 11.55 1.29
N ALA A 189 -5.51 12.53 0.74
CA ALA A 189 -5.98 13.33 -0.39
C ALA A 189 -5.96 12.58 -1.72
N VAL A 190 -4.86 11.88 -2.03
CA VAL A 190 -4.62 11.32 -3.39
C VAL A 190 -5.02 9.84 -3.53
N SER A 191 -5.40 9.17 -2.44
CA SER A 191 -5.76 7.74 -2.46
C SER A 191 -7.02 7.43 -1.65
N HIS A 192 -7.07 7.77 -0.37
CA HIS A 192 -8.15 7.34 0.52
C HIS A 192 -9.47 8.05 0.24
N LEU A 193 -9.44 9.38 0.09
CA LEU A 193 -10.63 10.15 -0.28
C LEU A 193 -11.19 9.69 -1.64
N PRO A 194 -10.41 9.53 -2.73
CA PRO A 194 -10.90 8.95 -3.97
C PRO A 194 -11.65 7.62 -3.81
N HIS A 195 -11.13 6.70 -2.99
CA HIS A 195 -11.82 5.43 -2.72
C HIS A 195 -13.13 5.64 -1.96
N LEU A 196 -13.13 6.48 -0.91
CA LEU A 196 -14.32 6.78 -0.13
C LEU A 196 -15.44 7.37 -1.01
N LEU A 197 -15.08 8.29 -1.91
CA LEU A 197 -16.02 8.91 -2.85
C LEU A 197 -16.55 7.92 -3.89
N ALA A 198 -15.70 7.02 -4.39
CA ALA A 198 -16.12 5.97 -5.32
C ALA A 198 -17.10 4.99 -4.66
N TYR A 199 -16.83 4.57 -3.42
CA TYR A 199 -17.75 3.74 -2.65
C TYR A 199 -19.09 4.45 -2.42
N ALA A 200 -19.07 5.71 -1.97
CA ALA A 200 -20.29 6.48 -1.72
C ALA A 200 -21.15 6.65 -2.98
N LEU A 201 -20.52 6.90 -4.14
CA LEU A 201 -21.24 7.04 -5.41
C LEU A 201 -21.89 5.73 -5.86
N VAL A 202 -21.17 4.61 -5.79
CA VAL A 202 -21.70 3.31 -6.21
C VAL A 202 -22.82 2.85 -5.27
N ASP A 203 -22.64 3.02 -3.95
CA ASP A 203 -23.64 2.67 -2.95
C ASP A 203 -24.92 3.51 -3.09
N ASP A 204 -24.80 4.83 -3.33
CA ASP A 204 -25.97 5.69 -3.62
C ASP A 204 -26.76 5.17 -4.83
N ILE A 205 -26.10 4.83 -5.93
CA ILE A 205 -26.78 4.33 -7.14
C ILE A 205 -27.42 2.97 -6.88
N ALA A 206 -26.72 2.06 -6.21
CA ALA A 206 -27.20 0.71 -5.91
C ALA A 206 -28.48 0.72 -5.04
N ASN A 207 -28.64 1.75 -4.20
CA ASN A 207 -29.80 1.90 -3.32
C ASN A 207 -30.98 2.67 -3.95
N LYS A 208 -30.92 3.04 -5.24
CA LYS A 208 -32.03 3.71 -5.94
C LYS A 208 -33.07 2.71 -6.46
N PRO A 209 -34.37 3.08 -6.50
CA PRO A 209 -35.43 2.20 -7.02
C PRO A 209 -35.25 1.72 -8.47
N HIS A 210 -34.43 2.40 -9.26
CA HIS A 210 -34.17 2.11 -10.67
C HIS A 210 -32.66 1.86 -10.94
N ALA A 211 -31.96 1.28 -9.97
CA ALA A 211 -30.51 1.01 -10.05
C ALA A 211 -30.12 0.25 -11.33
N ASP A 212 -30.86 -0.79 -11.71
CA ASP A 212 -30.59 -1.58 -12.93
C ASP A 212 -30.54 -0.71 -14.19
N LEU A 213 -31.48 0.24 -14.30
CA LEU A 213 -31.52 1.19 -15.40
C LEU A 213 -30.30 2.12 -15.36
N LEU A 214 -29.92 2.62 -14.18
CA LEU A 214 -28.75 3.50 -14.03
C LEU A 214 -27.47 2.77 -14.43
N PHE A 215 -27.29 1.52 -13.98
CA PHE A 215 -26.12 0.71 -14.32
C PHE A 215 -26.11 0.28 -15.79
N GLN A 216 -27.27 0.09 -16.44
CA GLN A 216 -27.34 -0.22 -17.87
C GLN A 216 -26.72 0.90 -18.74
N TYR A 217 -26.84 2.16 -18.32
CA TYR A 217 -26.28 3.32 -19.03
C TYR A 217 -24.94 3.80 -18.47
N ALA A 218 -24.38 3.11 -17.47
CA ALA A 218 -23.05 3.40 -16.96
C ALA A 218 -21.99 3.07 -18.03
N ALA A 219 -21.31 4.10 -18.53
CA ALA A 219 -20.30 3.98 -19.58
C ALA A 219 -18.87 4.09 -19.03
N SER A 220 -17.90 4.34 -19.92
CA SER A 220 -16.46 4.41 -19.59
C SER A 220 -16.13 5.38 -18.46
N GLY A 221 -16.73 6.58 -18.45
CA GLY A 221 -16.47 7.56 -17.40
C GLY A 221 -16.89 7.08 -16.01
N PHE A 222 -18.03 6.40 -15.91
CA PHE A 222 -18.46 5.78 -14.66
C PHE A 222 -17.52 4.64 -14.27
N ARG A 223 -17.24 3.72 -15.21
CA ARG A 223 -16.35 2.58 -15.02
C ARG A 223 -14.98 3.00 -14.47
N ASP A 224 -14.37 4.03 -15.04
CA ASP A 224 -13.03 4.46 -14.66
C ASP A 224 -13.01 5.11 -13.27
N PHE A 225 -14.02 5.92 -12.97
CA PHE A 225 -14.16 6.58 -11.67
C PHE A 225 -14.46 5.58 -10.55
N THR A 226 -15.26 4.55 -10.84
CA THR A 226 -15.74 3.58 -9.83
C THR A 226 -14.98 2.27 -9.82
N ARG A 227 -13.99 2.07 -10.71
CA ARG A 227 -13.14 0.87 -10.73
C ARG A 227 -12.61 0.52 -9.33
N ILE A 228 -12.19 1.53 -8.58
CA ILE A 228 -11.61 1.38 -7.25
C ILE A 228 -12.62 0.99 -6.15
N ALA A 229 -13.92 1.18 -6.37
CA ALA A 229 -14.97 0.67 -5.48
C ALA A 229 -15.11 -0.86 -5.54
N GLY A 230 -14.50 -1.53 -6.51
CA GLY A 230 -14.38 -2.99 -6.55
C GLY A 230 -13.31 -3.57 -5.61
N SER A 231 -12.60 -2.72 -4.86
CA SER A 231 -11.57 -3.13 -3.91
C SER A 231 -12.15 -3.81 -2.65
N SER A 232 -11.30 -4.48 -1.87
CA SER A 232 -11.70 -5.16 -0.63
C SER A 232 -12.34 -4.21 0.40
N PRO A 233 -13.60 -4.45 0.82
CA PRO A 233 -14.26 -3.62 1.83
C PRO A 233 -13.57 -3.65 3.20
N GLU A 234 -13.06 -4.81 3.62
CA GLU A 234 -12.38 -4.94 4.92
C GLU A 234 -11.09 -4.10 4.97
N MET A 235 -10.31 -4.14 3.88
CA MET A 235 -9.07 -3.37 3.77
C MET A 235 -9.35 -1.87 3.81
N TRP A 236 -10.34 -1.40 3.04
CA TRP A 236 -10.67 0.03 2.97
C TRP A 236 -11.36 0.55 4.21
N ARG A 237 -12.11 -0.28 4.94
CA ARG A 237 -12.56 0.03 6.30
C ARG A 237 -11.36 0.31 7.21
N ASP A 238 -10.39 -0.61 7.24
CA ASP A 238 -9.23 -0.50 8.12
C ASP A 238 -8.38 0.73 7.77
N ILE A 239 -8.14 1.01 6.49
CA ILE A 239 -7.44 2.23 6.03
C ILE A 239 -8.19 3.49 6.46
N SER A 240 -9.52 3.52 6.27
CA SER A 240 -10.34 4.70 6.60
C SER A 240 -10.33 5.00 8.09
N LEU A 241 -10.36 3.97 8.94
CA LEU A 241 -10.29 4.12 10.39
C LEU A 241 -8.87 4.47 10.87
N ALA A 242 -7.85 3.84 10.30
CA ALA A 242 -6.45 4.09 10.63
C ALA A 242 -6.01 5.53 10.32
N ASN A 243 -6.51 6.10 9.22
CA ASN A 243 -6.20 7.47 8.80
C ASN A 243 -7.41 8.42 8.90
N GLN A 244 -8.29 8.19 9.89
CA GLN A 244 -9.57 8.90 10.00
C GLN A 244 -9.42 10.42 10.07
N SER A 245 -8.47 10.94 10.84
CA SER A 245 -8.33 12.38 11.04
C SER A 245 -7.95 13.12 9.76
N ALA A 246 -6.95 12.62 9.01
CA ALA A 246 -6.58 13.23 7.74
C ALA A 246 -7.67 13.02 6.69
N LEU A 247 -8.30 11.84 6.65
CA LEU A 247 -9.40 11.55 5.72
C LEU A 247 -10.62 12.46 5.96
N LEU A 248 -10.98 12.73 7.21
CA LEU A 248 -12.07 13.68 7.54
C LEU A 248 -11.72 15.10 7.08
N THR A 249 -10.48 15.53 7.26
CA THR A 249 -10.02 16.86 6.80
C THR A 249 -10.20 17.00 5.28
N GLU A 250 -9.78 15.98 4.53
CA GLU A 250 -9.92 15.96 3.06
C GLU A 250 -11.39 15.83 2.62
N LEU A 251 -12.19 15.06 3.35
CA LEU A 251 -13.63 14.93 3.08
C LEU A 251 -14.35 16.27 3.29
N ASP A 252 -14.07 17.00 4.37
CA ASP A 252 -14.67 18.31 4.63
C ASP A 252 -14.29 19.33 3.55
N ALA A 253 -13.02 19.33 3.12
CA ALA A 253 -12.56 20.16 2.01
C ALA A 253 -13.30 19.83 0.71
N TYR A 254 -13.52 18.55 0.43
CA TYR A 254 -14.25 18.10 -0.75
C TYR A 254 -15.76 18.45 -0.69
N LEU A 255 -16.39 18.32 0.48
CA LEU A 255 -17.78 18.74 0.70
C LEU A 255 -17.97 20.24 0.46
N ALA A 256 -17.00 21.07 0.86
CA ALA A 256 -17.01 22.49 0.54
C ALA A 256 -16.94 22.74 -0.98
N GLN A 257 -16.11 22.00 -1.71
CA GLN A 257 -16.04 22.09 -3.18
C GLN A 257 -17.37 21.69 -3.84
N LEU A 258 -17.96 20.57 -3.41
CA LEU A 258 -19.27 20.12 -3.92
C LEU A 258 -20.38 21.12 -3.62
N THR A 259 -20.38 21.73 -2.43
CA THR A 259 -21.35 22.76 -2.04
C THR A 259 -21.21 23.99 -2.93
N GLY A 260 -19.98 24.42 -3.24
CA GLY A 260 -19.71 25.51 -4.17
C GLY A 260 -20.17 25.20 -5.60
N LEU A 261 -19.90 24.00 -6.11
CA LEU A 261 -20.36 23.56 -7.44
C LEU A 261 -21.88 23.48 -7.52
N ARG A 262 -22.55 22.94 -6.48
CA ARG A 262 -24.01 22.91 -6.39
C ARG A 262 -24.60 24.31 -6.47
N ALA A 263 -24.05 25.28 -5.74
CA ALA A 263 -24.55 26.66 -5.73
C ALA A 263 -24.45 27.31 -7.12
N ARG A 264 -23.31 27.14 -7.81
CA ARG A 264 -23.10 27.66 -9.18
C ARG A 264 -24.05 27.02 -10.19
N LEU A 265 -24.24 25.69 -10.08
CA LEU A 265 -25.20 24.96 -10.92
C LEU A 265 -26.63 25.47 -10.70
N ALA A 266 -27.05 25.64 -9.44
CA ALA A 266 -28.38 26.15 -9.11
C ALA A 266 -28.62 27.58 -9.60
N ALA A 267 -27.57 28.41 -9.66
CA ALA A 267 -27.62 29.76 -10.20
C ALA A 267 -27.57 29.82 -11.73
N GLY A 268 -27.28 28.71 -12.42
CA GLY A 268 -27.04 28.71 -13.86
C GLY A 268 -25.77 29.47 -14.26
N ASP A 269 -24.80 29.61 -13.35
CA ASP A 269 -23.57 30.38 -13.57
C ASP A 269 -22.55 29.56 -14.39
N GLY A 270 -22.76 29.53 -15.70
CA GLY A 270 -21.92 28.79 -16.64
C GLY A 270 -20.46 29.22 -16.61
N ALA A 271 -20.18 30.52 -16.49
CA ALA A 271 -18.81 31.03 -16.45
C ALA A 271 -18.06 30.57 -15.19
N ALA A 272 -18.71 30.60 -14.03
CA ALA A 272 -18.10 30.10 -12.80
C ALA A 272 -17.88 28.59 -12.79
N LEU A 273 -18.73 27.80 -13.47
CA LEU A 273 -18.54 26.37 -13.67
C LEU A 273 -17.35 26.09 -14.60
N GLU A 274 -17.30 26.76 -15.76
CA GLU A 274 -16.21 26.62 -16.73
C GLU A 274 -14.85 26.93 -16.11
N ASN A 275 -14.77 27.96 -15.26
CA ASN A 275 -13.55 28.30 -14.55
C ASN A 275 -13.05 27.16 -13.63
N VAL A 276 -13.94 26.47 -12.93
CA VAL A 276 -13.56 25.33 -12.06
C VAL A 276 -13.11 24.16 -12.90
N TYR A 277 -13.85 23.82 -13.97
CA TYR A 277 -13.51 22.73 -14.85
C TYR A 277 -12.18 22.97 -15.56
N GLY A 278 -11.94 24.20 -16.03
CA GLY A 278 -10.68 24.60 -16.65
C GLY A 278 -9.51 24.53 -15.66
N ASN A 279 -9.71 24.89 -14.38
CA ASN A 279 -8.69 24.71 -13.36
C ASN A 279 -8.34 23.23 -13.13
N ALA A 280 -9.36 22.38 -12.97
CA ALA A 280 -9.17 20.94 -12.77
C ALA A 280 -8.49 20.28 -13.99
N GLN A 281 -8.87 20.67 -15.21
CA GLN A 281 -8.26 20.18 -16.45
C GLN A 281 -6.77 20.55 -16.51
N ARG A 282 -6.41 21.82 -16.26
CA ARG A 282 -5.01 22.26 -16.28
C ARG A 282 -4.17 21.51 -15.26
N ALA A 283 -4.65 21.40 -14.02
CA ALA A 283 -3.94 20.68 -12.96
C ALA A 283 -3.72 19.20 -13.34
N ARG A 284 -4.73 18.54 -13.91
CA ARG A 284 -4.62 17.16 -14.38
C ARG A 284 -3.61 17.00 -15.52
N HIS A 285 -3.65 17.87 -16.53
CA HIS A 285 -2.71 17.80 -17.65
C HIS A 285 -1.26 18.01 -17.18
N GLN A 286 -1.04 19.01 -16.31
CA GLN A 286 0.28 19.25 -15.72
C GLN A 286 0.79 18.04 -14.93
N TRP A 287 -0.08 17.41 -14.14
CA TRP A 287 0.27 16.20 -13.40
C TRP A 287 0.66 15.03 -14.33
N ILE A 288 -0.12 14.75 -15.38
CA ILE A 288 0.19 13.69 -16.34
C ILE A 288 1.56 13.94 -16.99
N THR A 289 1.80 15.14 -17.51
CA THR A 289 3.08 15.49 -18.13
C THR A 289 4.25 15.37 -17.14
N ALA A 290 4.07 15.77 -15.89
CA ALA A 290 5.10 15.67 -14.87
C ALA A 290 5.41 14.21 -14.48
N ILE A 291 4.38 13.37 -14.35
CA ILE A 291 4.53 11.94 -14.04
C ILE A 291 5.18 11.21 -15.21
N GLU A 292 4.69 11.39 -16.45
CA GLU A 292 5.25 10.74 -17.64
C GLU A 292 6.71 11.15 -17.89
N ALA A 293 7.06 12.41 -17.62
CA ALA A 293 8.45 12.86 -17.69
C ALA A 293 9.34 12.29 -16.56
N ALA A 294 8.78 12.07 -15.37
CA ALA A 294 9.50 11.53 -14.22
C ALA A 294 9.58 9.99 -14.18
N GLU A 295 8.66 9.30 -14.84
CA GLU A 295 8.58 7.82 -14.93
C GLU A 295 9.13 7.28 -16.27
N ALA A 296 9.66 8.14 -17.15
CA ALA A 296 10.33 7.71 -18.37
C ALA A 296 11.53 6.80 -18.01
N PRO A 297 11.61 5.58 -18.56
CA PRO A 297 12.76 4.71 -18.31
C PRO A 297 14.05 5.40 -18.79
N PRO A 298 15.19 5.19 -18.12
CA PRO A 298 16.46 5.75 -18.59
C PRO A 298 16.70 5.31 -20.04
N SER A 299 17.12 6.24 -20.89
CA SER A 299 17.42 5.95 -22.29
C SER A 299 18.47 4.84 -22.36
N LYS A 300 18.18 3.75 -23.09
CA LYS A 300 19.13 2.64 -23.26
C LYS A 300 20.39 3.01 -24.05
N ASP A 301 20.49 4.22 -24.59
CA ASP A 301 21.68 4.69 -25.30
C ASP A 301 22.49 5.64 -24.42
N LYS A 302 23.55 5.12 -23.79
CA LYS A 302 24.93 5.68 -23.78
C LYS A 302 25.89 4.62 -23.24
N ALA A 303 26.15 3.61 -24.05
CA ALA A 303 27.35 2.78 -23.96
C ALA A 303 27.91 2.65 -25.38
N GLU A 304 28.59 3.69 -25.82
CA GLU A 304 29.72 3.62 -26.75
C GLU A 304 30.98 3.96 -25.96
#